data_AF-A0A2E4LEC5-F1
#
_entry.id   AF-A0A2E4LEC5-F1
#
_cell.length_a   1.000
_cell.length_b   1.000
_cell.length_c   1.000
_cell.angle_alpha   90.00
_cell.angle_beta   90.00
_cell.angle_gamma   90.00
#
_symmetry.space_group_name_H-M   'P 1'
#
loop_
_entity.id
_entity.type
_entity.pdbx_description
1 polymer ?
#
loop_
_entity_poly.entity_id
_entity_poly.type
_entity_poly.pdbx_seq_one_letter_code
_entity_poly.pdbx_strand_id
1 'polypeptide(L)' 'MLSTRFFTIFAILLFLFSAKNLPAEEKAPNFIIIYVDDMGYSDVGKISDGELNTPNINIL' A
#
# COMPACT_ATOMS: atom_id res chain seq x y z
N MET A 1 -17.98 -46.29 21.51
CA MET A 1 -18.94 -45.19 21.32
C MET A 1 -18.13 -43.89 21.29
N LEU A 2 -17.95 -43.29 20.11
CA LEU A 2 -17.12 -42.09 19.97
C LEU A 2 -17.77 -40.96 20.78
N SER A 3 -17.04 -40.41 21.76
CA SER A 3 -17.56 -39.41 22.69
C SER A 3 -17.97 -38.13 21.96
N THR A 4 -19.11 -37.54 22.33
CA THR A 4 -19.59 -36.25 21.77
C THR A 4 -18.53 -35.14 21.85
N ARG A 5 -17.62 -35.22 22.83
CA ARG A 5 -16.50 -34.28 23.01
C ARG A 5 -15.50 -34.33 21.86
N PHE A 6 -15.27 -35.52 21.31
CA PHE A 6 -14.38 -35.71 20.16
C PHE A 6 -14.93 -35.01 18.92
N PHE A 7 -16.25 -35.14 18.68
CA PHE A 7 -16.90 -34.52 17.54
C PHE A 7 -16.92 -32.99 17.63
N THR A 8 -17.10 -32.44 18.83
CA THR A 8 -17.01 -30.98 19.04
C THR A 8 -15.61 -30.43 18.81
N ILE A 9 -14.56 -31.12 19.26
CA ILE A 9 -13.16 -30.69 19.04
C ILE A 9 -12.83 -30.74 17.55
N PHE A 10 -13.24 -31.82 16.88
CA PHE A 10 -13.03 -31.98 15.44
C PHE A 10 -13.74 -30.89 14.63
N ALA A 11 -14.97 -30.51 14.99
CA ALA A 11 -15.69 -29.42 14.35
C ALA A 11 -15.00 -28.05 14.54
N ILE A 12 -14.45 -27.78 15.73
CA ILE A 12 -13.70 -26.53 16.01
C ILE A 12 -12.42 -26.48 15.18
N LEU A 13 -11.69 -27.60 15.08
CA LEU A 13 -10.47 -27.68 14.26
C LEU A 13 -10.76 -27.45 12.77
N LEU A 14 -11.85 -28.03 12.26
CA LEU A 14 -12.30 -27.79 10.89
C LEU A 14 -12.68 -26.32 10.64
N PHE A 15 -13.33 -25.67 11.61
CA PHE A 15 -13.71 -24.26 11.51
C PHE A 15 -12.48 -23.35 11.46
N LEU A 16 -11.49 -23.58 12.33
CA LEU A 16 -10.23 -22.82 12.35
C LEU A 16 -9.42 -22.99 11.06
N PHE A 17 -9.48 -24.17 10.44
CA PHE A 17 -8.81 -24.44 9.17
C PHE A 17 -9.52 -23.82 7.95
N SER A 18 -10.74 -23.30 8.12
CA SER A 18 -11.54 -22.72 7.03
C SER A 18 -11.22 -21.24 6.75
N ALA A 19 -10.33 -20.61 7.51
CA ALA A 19 -9.91 -19.23 7.28
C ALA A 19 -9.17 -19.10 5.93
N LYS A 20 -9.87 -18.61 4.91
CA LYS A 20 -9.26 -18.27 3.61
C LYS A 20 -8.62 -16.89 3.72
N ASN A 21 -7.34 -16.78 3.41
CA ASN A 21 -6.72 -15.50 3.09
C ASN A 21 -7.21 -15.09 1.70
N LEU A 22 -8.19 -14.18 1.63
CA LEU A 22 -8.44 -13.49 0.37
C LEU A 22 -7.20 -12.64 0.08
N PRO A 23 -6.50 -12.85 -1.05
CA PRO A 23 -5.49 -11.89 -1.45
C PRO A 23 -6.19 -10.54 -1.61
N ALA A 24 -5.60 -9.49 -1.04
CA ALA A 24 -6.00 -8.15 -1.39
C ALA A 24 -5.87 -8.03 -2.92
N GLU A 25 -6.92 -7.53 -3.58
CA GLU A 25 -6.88 -7.27 -5.02
C GLU A 25 -5.72 -6.29 -5.27
N GLU A 26 -4.66 -6.77 -5.93
CA GLU A 26 -3.52 -5.94 -6.29
C GLU A 26 -3.95 -5.00 -7.41
N LYS A 27 -4.44 -3.82 -7.02
CA LYS A 27 -4.80 -2.76 -7.96
C LYS A 27 -3.53 -2.17 -8.55
N ALA A 28 -3.53 -2.00 -9.87
CA ALA A 28 -2.48 -1.25 -10.53
C ALA A 28 -2.35 0.16 -9.89
N PRO A 29 -1.13 0.70 -9.76
CA PRO A 29 -0.94 2.04 -9.22
C PRO A 29 -1.58 3.07 -10.17
N ASN A 30 -2.13 4.14 -9.59
CA ASN A 30 -2.49 5.32 -10.37
C ASN A 30 -1.20 6.10 -10.69
N PHE A 31 -1.10 6.65 -11.89
CA PHE A 31 0.03 7.49 -12.28
C PHE A 31 -0.44 8.92 -12.58
N ILE A 32 0.39 9.89 -12.19
CA ILE A 32 0.21 11.31 -12.50
C ILE A 32 1.49 11.78 -13.16
N ILE A 33 1.39 12.39 -14.33
CA ILE A 33 2.51 13.01 -15.04
C ILE A 33 2.31 14.52 -14.96
N ILE A 34 3.27 15.21 -14.34
CA ILE A 34 3.30 16.67 -14.27
C ILE A 34 4.41 17.12 -15.21
N TYR A 35 4.04 17.87 -16.25
CA TYR A 35 4.97 18.45 -17.21
C TYR A 35 4.86 19.97 -17.15
N VAL A 36 6.01 20.63 -17.15
CA VAL A 36 6.12 22.09 -17.10
C VAL A 36 7.02 22.51 -18.25
N ASP A 37 6.58 23.51 -19.00
CA ASP A 37 7.32 24.06 -20.12
C ASP A 37 8.48 24.93 -19.63
N ASP A 38 9.65 24.81 -20.29
CA ASP A 38 10.86 25.59 -20.05
C ASP A 38 11.35 25.69 -18.58
N MET A 39 10.94 24.76 -17.70
CA MET A 39 11.45 24.73 -16.32
C MET A 39 12.87 24.18 -16.29
N GLY A 40 13.82 25.01 -15.87
CA GLY A 40 15.21 24.64 -15.69
C GLY A 40 15.42 23.78 -14.44
N TYR A 41 16.51 23.01 -14.42
CA TYR A 41 16.88 22.19 -13.25
C TYR A 41 17.11 23.06 -12.00
N SER A 42 17.71 24.24 -12.18
CA SER A 42 17.94 25.23 -11.13
C SER A 42 16.69 25.92 -10.63
N ASP A 43 15.52 25.71 -11.24
CA ASP A 43 14.26 26.36 -10.82
C ASP A 43 13.55 25.59 -9.69
N VAL A 44 14.09 24.43 -9.30
CA VAL A 44 13.60 23.63 -8.18
C VAL A 44 14.38 24.00 -6.91
N GLY A 45 13.67 24.37 -5.85
CA GLY A 45 14.25 24.89 -4.60
C GLY A 45 15.31 24.00 -3.96
N LYS A 46 15.12 22.67 -3.98
CA LYS A 46 16.10 21.70 -3.46
C LYS A 46 17.41 21.67 -4.26
N ILE A 47 17.37 22.07 -5.52
CA ILE A 47 18.50 22.11 -6.44
C ILE A 47 19.15 23.50 -6.46
N SER A 48 18.36 24.54 -6.23
CA SER A 48 18.81 25.93 -6.19
C SER A 48 19.44 26.33 -4.84
N ASP A 49 20.00 25.39 -4.07
CA ASP A 49 20.51 25.60 -2.70
C ASP A 49 19.52 26.32 -1.75
N GLY A 50 18.21 26.17 -1.98
CA GLY A 50 17.16 26.80 -1.18
C GLY A 50 16.86 28.27 -1.51
N GLU A 51 17.47 28.84 -2.55
CA GLU A 51 17.17 30.21 -3.02
C GLU A 51 15.73 30.37 -3.52
N LEU A 52 15.14 29.31 -4.09
CA LEU A 52 13.79 29.29 -4.61
C LEU A 52 12.85 28.52 -3.69
N ASN A 53 11.64 29.07 -3.50
CA ASN A 53 10.62 28.47 -2.66
C ASN A 53 9.65 27.60 -3.48
N THR A 54 9.93 26.30 -3.60
CA THR A 54 9.05 25.30 -4.25
C THR A 54 8.52 24.28 -3.23
N PRO A 55 7.71 24.67 -2.23
CA PRO A 55 7.44 23.84 -1.06
C PRO A 55 6.70 22.54 -1.40
N ASN A 56 5.80 22.57 -2.39
CA ASN A 56 5.06 21.38 -2.83
C ASN A 56 5.91 20.40 -3.63
N ILE A 57 6.97 20.87 -4.31
CA ILE A 57 7.92 20.01 -5.02
C ILE A 57 8.98 19.48 -4.05
N ASN A 58 9.36 20.27 -3.04
CA ASN A 58 10.37 19.89 -2.05
C ASN A 58 9.95 18.69 -1.17
N ILE A 59 8.64 18.44 -1.04
CA ILE A 59 8.08 17.30 -0.29
C ILE A 59 7.90 16.04 -1.13
N LEU A 60 8.07 16.13 -2.46
CA LEU A 60 8.08 14.97 -3.36
C LEU A 60 9.44 14.26 -3.30
#